data_AF-A0A1G9J8U7-F1
#
_entry.id   AF-A0A1G9J8U7-F1
#
_cell.length_a   1.000
_cell.length_b   1.000
_cell.length_c   1.000
_cell.angle_alpha   90.00
_cell.angle_beta   90.00
_cell.angle_gamma   90.00
#
_symmetry.space_group_name_H-M   'P 1'
#
loop_
_entity.id
_entity.type
_entity.pdbx_description
1 polymer ?
#
loop_
_entity_poly.entity_id
_entity_poly.type
_entity_poly.pdbx_seq_one_letter_code
_entity_poly.pdbx_strand_id
1 'polypeptide(L)'
;MCIRVRYAPRRELTEPYDAARGLITIPGELRDRYALSAVRAVLAELHIPQEEHGALCWCGEPIRLPRVPQQRQNAEVINSDA
;
A
#
# COMPACT_ATOMS: atom_id res chain seq x y z
N MET A 1 -18.03 6.40 2.43
CA MET A 1 -17.20 5.19 2.19
C MET A 1 -15.76 5.54 2.48
N CYS A 2 -15.06 4.70 3.26
CA CYS A 2 -13.65 4.89 3.60
C CYS A 2 -12.73 4.51 2.43
N ILE A 3 -11.54 5.14 2.36
CA ILE A 3 -10.51 4.85 1.35
C ILE A 3 -9.94 3.45 1.58
N ARG A 4 -9.79 2.69 0.49
CA ARG A 4 -9.18 1.35 0.48
C ARG A 4 -7.85 1.37 -0.25
N VAL A 5 -7.00 0.40 0.04
CA VAL A 5 -5.68 0.24 -0.60
C VAL A 5 -5.60 -1.13 -1.26
N ARG A 6 -5.06 -1.17 -2.48
CA ARG A 6 -4.76 -2.40 -3.23
C ARG A 6 -3.34 -2.32 -3.80
N TYR A 7 -2.68 -3.46 -3.90
CA TYR A 7 -1.42 -3.59 -4.64
C TYR A 7 -1.67 -4.08 -6.06
N ALA A 8 -0.98 -3.49 -7.04
CA ALA A 8 -0.97 -3.94 -8.43
C ALA A 8 0.42 -3.73 -9.05
N PRO A 9 0.81 -4.47 -10.09
CA PRO A 9 2.02 -4.19 -10.84
C PRO A 9 2.04 -2.75 -11.36
N ARG A 10 3.18 -2.06 -11.30
CA ARG A 10 3.31 -0.66 -11.76
C ARG A 10 2.80 -0.39 -13.17
N ARG A 11 2.90 -1.37 -14.07
CA ARG A 11 2.39 -1.28 -15.45
C ARG A 11 0.86 -1.17 -15.55
N GLU A 12 0.13 -1.58 -14.52
CA GLU A 12 -1.34 -1.52 -14.44
C GLU A 12 -1.82 -0.25 -13.74
N LEU A 13 -0.89 0.62 -13.33
CA LEU A 13 -1.16 1.81 -12.53
C LEU A 13 -1.19 3.03 -13.45
N THR A 14 -2.39 3.36 -13.94
CA THR A 14 -2.64 4.56 -14.75
C THR A 14 -2.88 5.77 -13.86
N GLU A 15 -3.76 5.63 -12.87
CA GLU A 15 -4.02 6.64 -11.84
C GLU A 15 -3.88 6.02 -10.45
N PRO A 16 -3.23 6.71 -9.50
CA PRO A 16 -3.00 6.17 -8.17
C PRO A 16 -4.27 6.16 -7.31
N TYR A 17 -5.29 6.97 -7.63
CA TYR A 17 -6.55 7.04 -6.90
C TYR A 17 -7.77 6.95 -7.83
N ASP A 18 -8.59 5.92 -7.62
CA ASP A 18 -9.91 5.77 -8.24
C ASP A 18 -10.95 6.40 -7.31
N ALA A 19 -11.35 7.64 -7.60
CA ALA A 19 -12.31 8.40 -6.82
C ALA A 19 -13.70 7.75 -6.77
N ALA A 20 -14.13 7.11 -7.86
CA ALA A 20 -15.43 6.44 -7.94
C ALA A 20 -15.51 5.24 -6.98
N ARG A 21 -14.38 4.55 -6.75
CA ARG A 21 -14.31 3.38 -5.84
C ARG A 21 -13.74 3.69 -4.46
N GLY A 22 -13.21 4.90 -4.26
CA GLY A 22 -12.42 5.27 -3.09
C GLY A 22 -11.22 4.34 -2.91
N LEU A 23 -10.49 4.05 -3.98
CA LEU A 23 -9.43 3.04 -4.00
C LEU A 23 -8.09 3.64 -4.41
N ILE A 24 -7.12 3.58 -3.51
CA ILE A 24 -5.72 3.87 -3.82
C ILE A 24 -5.05 2.57 -4.30
N THR A 25 -4.42 2.63 -5.47
CA THR A 25 -3.60 1.52 -5.98
C THR A 25 -2.13 1.86 -5.77
N ILE A 26 -1.39 0.94 -5.15
CA ILE A 26 0.04 1.07 -4.84
C ILE A 26 0.81 0.05 -5.68
N PRO A 27 1.98 0.41 -6.25
CA PRO A 27 2.85 -0.56 -6.91
C PRO A 27 3.22 -1.71 -5.96
N GLY A 28 3.07 -2.96 -6.43
CA GLY A 28 3.32 -4.18 -5.65
C GLY A 28 4.76 -4.33 -5.15
N GLU A 29 5.71 -3.65 -5.80
CA GLU A 29 7.11 -3.59 -5.40
C GLU A 29 7.38 -2.70 -4.16
N LEU A 30 6.46 -1.79 -3.81
CA LEU A 30 6.61 -0.95 -2.63
C LEU A 30 6.23 -1.74 -1.38
N ARG A 31 7.21 -1.92 -0.47
CA ARG A 31 7.03 -2.62 0.79
C ARG A 31 6.94 -1.65 1.97
N ASP A 32 6.20 -2.07 3.00
CA ASP A 32 6.15 -1.48 4.34
C ASP A 32 6.04 0.06 4.34
N ARG A 33 7.06 0.75 4.84
CA ARG A 33 7.11 2.21 4.97
C ARG A 33 6.96 2.94 3.63
N TYR A 34 7.40 2.35 2.52
CA TYR A 34 7.29 2.98 1.21
C TYR A 34 5.86 2.92 0.68
N ALA A 35 5.13 1.83 0.96
CA ALA A 35 3.71 1.74 0.65
C ALA A 35 2.91 2.77 1.45
N LEU A 36 3.22 2.93 2.75
CA LEU A 36 2.60 3.96 3.58
C LEU A 36 2.92 5.37 3.08
N SER A 37 4.17 5.63 2.70
CA SER A 37 4.59 6.93 2.16
C SER A 37 3.85 7.25 0.86
N ALA A 38 3.69 6.27 -0.04
CA ALA A 38 2.93 6.43 -1.27
C ALA A 38 1.45 6.71 -1.01
N VAL A 39 0.83 5.99 -0.07
CA VAL A 39 -0.56 6.28 0.36
C VAL A 39 -0.67 7.72 0.87
N ARG A 40 0.25 8.16 1.73
CA ARG A 40 0.24 9.53 2.27
C ARG A 40 0.45 10.59 1.21
N ALA A 41 1.31 10.35 0.21
CA ALA A 41 1.49 11.26 -0.91
C ALA A 41 0.19 11.44 -1.70
N VAL A 42 -0.53 10.36 -2.00
CA VAL A 42 -1.83 10.44 -2.66
C VAL A 42 -2.85 11.21 -1.82
N LEU A 43 -2.90 10.98 -0.51
CA LEU A 43 -3.81 11.70 0.40
C LEU A 43 -3.47 13.19 0.48
N ALA A 44 -2.19 13.55 0.41
CA ALA A 44 -1.75 14.95 0.38
C ALA A 44 -2.22 15.67 -0.90
N GLU A 45 -2.12 15.03 -2.07
CA GLU A 45 -2.67 15.58 -3.33
C GLU A 45 -4.20 15.78 -3.26
N LEU A 46 -4.88 14.89 -2.52
CA LEU A 46 -6.33 15.02 -2.25
C LEU A 46 -6.66 16.05 -1.16
N HIS A 47 -5.66 16.77 -0.62
CA HIS A 47 -5.81 17.73 0.47
C HIS A 47 -6.41 17.12 1.74
N ILE A 48 -6.15 15.83 2.00
CA ILE A 48 -6.57 15.15 3.22
C ILE A 48 -5.38 15.17 4.20
N PRO A 49 -5.42 15.99 5.27
CA PRO A 49 -4.32 16.10 6.23
C PRO A 49 -3.97 14.73 6.84
N GLN A 50 -2.68 14.45 6.94
CA GLN A 50 -2.16 13.21 7.54
C GLN A 50 -1.24 13.55 8.71
N GLU A 51 -1.37 12.81 9.80
CA GLU A 51 -0.40 12.86 10.89
C GLU A 51 0.91 12.15 10.49
N GLU A 52 1.92 12.23 11.35
CA GLU A 52 3.25 11.65 11.11
C GLU A 52 3.24 10.12 11.01
N HIS A 53 2.26 9.47 11.67
CA HIS A 53 2.14 8.02 11.75
C HIS A 53 0.82 7.51 11.17
N GLY A 54 0.90 6.41 10.43
CA GLY A 54 -0.27 5.79 9.80
C GLY A 54 -0.84 6.62 8.65
N ALA A 55 -2.05 6.28 8.25
CA ALA A 55 -2.82 7.02 7.27
C ALA A 55 -4.28 7.02 7.69
N LEU A 56 -4.91 8.20 7.70
CA LEU A 56 -6.31 8.39 8.05
C LEU A 56 -7.11 8.75 6.79
N CYS A 57 -8.31 8.18 6.69
CA CYS A 57 -9.27 8.58 5.68
C CYS A 57 -9.85 9.95 6.03
N TRP A 58 -10.51 10.61 5.07
CA TRP A 58 -11.25 11.86 5.28
C TRP A 58 -12.32 11.77 6.39
N CYS A 59 -12.75 10.56 6.78
CA CYS A 59 -13.69 10.34 7.88
C CYS A 59 -13.01 10.15 9.24
N GLY A 60 -11.68 10.29 9.33
CA GLY A 60 -10.89 10.10 10.56
C GLY A 60 -10.53 8.64 10.86
N GLU A 61 -11.10 7.67 10.13
CA GLU A 61 -10.81 6.25 10.35
C GLU A 61 -9.45 5.83 9.77
N PRO A 62 -8.70 4.94 10.44
CA PRO A 62 -7.43 4.44 9.94
C PRO A 62 -7.57 3.64 8.63
N ILE A 63 -6.78 4.00 7.62
CA ILE A 63 -6.65 3.25 6.38
C ILE A 63 -5.77 2.04 6.64
N ARG A 64 -6.33 0.84 6.43
CA ARG A 64 -5.59 -0.41 6.56
C ARG A 64 -4.87 -0.74 5.26
N LEU A 65 -3.54 -0.84 5.32
CA LEU A 65 -2.77 -1.39 4.21
C LEU A 65 -2.88 -2.92 4.21
N PRO A 66 -3.16 -3.55 3.05
CA PRO A 66 -3.07 -5.00 2.93
C PRO A 66 -1.67 -5.47 3.31
N ARG A 67 -1.56 -6.53 4.11
CA ARG A 67 -0.27 -7.21 4.29
C ARG A 67 0.08 -7.89 2.97
N VAL A 68 1.24 -7.56 2.39
CA VAL A 68 1.70 -8.22 1.16
C VAL A 68 1.94 -9.71 1.48
N PRO A 69 1.26 -10.67 0.83
CA PRO A 69 1.35 -12.10 1.18
C PRO A 69 2.69 -12.79 0.89
N GLN A 70 3.74 -12.06 0.53
CA GLN A 70 5.07 -12.63 0.28
C GLN A 70 5.87 -12.79 1.58
N GLN A 71 5.32 -13.62 2.46
CA GLN A 71 6.09 -14.50 3.31
C GLN A 71 5.91 -15.93 2.78
N ARG A 72 6.18 -16.15 1.49
CA ARG A 72 6.67 -17.46 1.06
C ARG A 72 8.16 -17.45 1.32
N GLN A 73 8.53 -18.16 2.37
CA GLN A 73 9.89 -18.53 2.73
C GLN A 73 10.51 -19.29 1.54
N ASN A 74 11.06 -18.58 0.56
CA ASN A 74 11.92 -19.20 -0.44
C ASN A 74 13.37 -19.06 0.04
N ALA A 75 13.83 -20.10 0.75
CA ALA A 75 15.17 -20.67 0.63
C ALA A 75 15.32 -21.76 1.69
N GLU A 76 14.74 -22.93 1.41
CA GLU A 76 15.30 -24.19 1.89
C GLU A 76 16.75 -24.25 1.37
N VAL A 77 17.71 -23.98 2.24
CA VAL A 77 19.13 -24.27 2.03
C VAL A 77 19.61 -25.00 3.28
N ILE A 78 19.40 -26.31 3.30
CA ILE A 78 20.33 -27.19 4.00
C ILE A 78 21.06 -27.91 2.89
N ASN A 79 22.29 -27.44 2.64
CA ASN A 79 23.22 -28.11 1.74
C ASN A 79 23.38 -29.56 2.21
N SER A 80 23.17 -30.49 1.29
CA SER A 80 23.74 -31.83 1.42
C SER A 80 25.24 -31.67 1.21
N ASP A 81 26.05 -31.83 2.26
CA ASP A 81 27.48 -32.04 2.12
C ASP A 81 27.93 -33.13 3.09
N ALA A 82 28.40 -34.22 2.46
CA ALA A 82 29.25 -35.33 2.90
C ALA A 82 28.79 -36.25 4.05
#